data_AF-F3Y916-F1
#
_entry.id   AF-F3Y916-F1
#
_cell.length_a   1.000
_cell.length_b   1.000
_cell.length_c   1.000
_cell.angle_alpha   90.00
_cell.angle_beta   90.00
_cell.angle_gamma   90.00
#
_symmetry.space_group_name_H-M   'P 1'
#
loop_
_entity.id
_entity.type
_entity.pdbx_description
1 polymer ?
#
loop_
_entity_poly.entity_id
_entity_poly.type
_entity_poly.pdbx_seq_one_letter_code
_entity_poly.pdbx_strand_id
1 'polypeptide(L)'
;MNTLQLLTYSLFSISKINQAKKMPLWKVIIYIIFLSVILTLPIAKQVFSIFYDFEQDSQKIAKQLPNFTIKNNELMTNEKNSGFIYQTNSLIFTFDPDGKRKLDDINDDLIGNTLEVAFLPNRFVVSTPKNDFLDSLF
;
A
#
# COMPACT_ATOMS: atom_id res chain seq x y z
N MET A 1 21.97 25.92 21.21
CA MET A 1 22.09 25.04 20.04
C MET A 1 20.75 24.98 19.32
N ASN A 2 20.73 25.14 18.00
CA ASN A 2 19.53 24.94 17.19
C ASN A 2 19.46 23.49 16.66
N THR A 3 18.36 23.13 15.99
CA THR A 3 18.10 21.76 15.50
C THR A 3 19.14 21.29 14.46
N LEU A 4 19.55 22.17 13.55
CA LEU A 4 20.58 21.88 12.53
C LEU A 4 21.98 21.67 13.15
N GLN A 5 22.34 22.45 14.16
CA GLN A 5 23.58 22.25 14.92
C GLN A 5 23.57 20.92 15.68
N LEU A 6 22.42 20.54 16.26
CA LEU A 6 22.29 19.24 16.92
C LEU A 6 22.43 18.08 15.94
N LEU A 7 21.86 18.18 14.74
CA LEU A 7 22.01 17.19 13.66
C LEU A 7 23.47 17.09 13.17
N THR A 8 24.13 18.21 12.95
CA THR A 8 25.53 18.19 12.49
C THR A 8 26.46 17.64 13.58
N TYR A 9 26.22 17.96 14.85
CA TYR A 9 27.01 17.40 15.95
C TYR A 9 26.71 15.92 16.20
N SER A 10 25.47 15.46 16.00
CA SER A 10 25.14 14.04 16.14
C SER A 10 25.82 13.16 15.09
N LEU A 11 26.01 13.67 13.87
CA LEU A 11 26.63 12.94 12.77
C LEU A 11 28.17 13.07 12.74
N PHE A 12 28.70 14.24 13.10
CA PHE A 12 30.11 14.57 12.85
C PHE A 12 30.91 15.01 14.09
N SER A 13 30.29 15.14 15.26
CA SER A 13 30.99 15.63 16.48
C SER A 13 30.35 15.12 17.77
N ILE A 14 30.42 13.81 18.01
CA ILE A 14 29.88 13.13 19.20
C ILE A 14 30.26 13.85 20.51
N SER A 15 31.51 14.35 20.63
CA SER A 15 31.99 15.03 21.83
C SER A 15 31.24 16.33 22.17
N LYS A 16 30.60 16.96 21.17
CA LYS A 16 29.80 18.19 21.34
C LYS A 16 28.34 17.93 21.70
N ILE A 17 27.88 16.67 21.64
CA ILE A 17 26.50 16.26 21.99
C ILE A 17 26.20 16.49 23.47
N ASN A 18 27.20 16.48 24.36
CA ASN A 18 27.01 16.78 25.78
C ASN A 18 26.34 18.15 26.03
N GLN A 19 26.44 19.08 25.08
CA GLN A 19 25.76 20.39 25.15
C GLN A 19 24.24 20.28 24.95
N ALA A 20 23.75 19.20 24.33
CA ALA A 20 22.32 18.93 24.14
C ALA A 20 21.60 18.72 25.49
N LYS A 21 22.31 18.24 26.53
CA LYS A 21 21.76 18.08 27.90
C LYS A 21 21.26 19.39 28.52
N LYS A 22 21.74 20.53 28.02
CA LYS A 22 21.35 21.87 28.49
C LYS A 22 20.20 22.48 27.67
N MET A 23 19.63 21.74 26.72
CA MET A 23 18.53 22.25 25.89
C MET A 23 17.20 22.20 26.65
N PRO A 24 16.35 23.22 26.52
CA PRO A 24 15.00 23.17 27.07
C PRO A 24 14.19 22.07 26.37
N LEU A 25 13.34 21.37 27.14
CA LEU A 25 12.61 20.18 26.70
C LEU A 25 11.84 20.38 25.37
N TRP A 26 11.22 21.55 25.17
CA TRP A 26 10.46 21.83 23.93
C TRP A 26 11.34 21.78 22.66
N LYS A 27 12.62 22.20 22.75
CA LYS A 27 13.55 22.12 21.61
C LYS A 27 13.95 20.68 21.32
N VAL A 28 13.99 19.84 22.36
CA VAL A 28 14.25 18.40 22.21
C VAL A 28 13.04 17.73 21.53
N ILE A 29 11.82 18.05 21.94
CA ILE A 29 10.59 17.55 21.31
C ILE A 29 10.55 17.94 19.82
N ILE A 30 10.81 19.20 19.47
CA ILE A 30 10.86 19.63 18.07
C ILE A 30 11.94 18.90 17.29
N TYR A 31 13.11 18.68 17.89
CA TYR A 31 14.17 17.95 17.23
C TYR A 31 13.78 16.49 16.95
N ILE A 32 13.09 15.83 17.89
CA ILE A 32 12.55 14.48 17.68
C ILE A 32 11.53 14.48 16.55
N ILE A 33 10.57 15.41 16.53
CA ILE A 33 9.59 15.52 15.44
C ILE A 33 10.29 15.74 14.10
N PHE A 34 11.27 16.62 14.05
CA PHE A 34 12.08 16.89 12.86
C PHE A 34 12.80 15.64 12.36
N LEU A 35 13.43 14.87 13.26
CA LEU A 35 14.06 13.60 12.90
C LEU A 35 13.04 12.58 12.41
N SER A 36 11.87 12.47 13.06
CA SER A 36 10.81 11.57 12.63
C SER A 36 10.37 11.87 11.20
N VAL A 37 10.18 13.14 10.84
CA VAL A 37 9.83 13.54 9.46
C VAL A 37 10.92 13.14 8.46
N ILE A 38 12.20 13.28 8.80
CA ILE A 38 13.29 12.85 7.92
C ILE A 38 13.28 11.33 7.75
N LEU A 39 13.10 10.59 8.85
CA LEU A 39 13.11 9.14 8.85
C LEU A 39 11.93 8.53 8.10
N THR A 40 10.79 9.25 8.00
CA THR A 40 9.64 8.76 7.23
C THR A 40 9.74 9.01 5.73
N LEU A 41 10.69 9.83 5.23
CA LEU A 41 10.81 10.12 3.79
C LEU A 41 10.97 8.88 2.90
N PRO A 42 11.81 7.87 3.24
CA PRO A 42 11.94 6.66 2.43
C PRO A 42 10.64 5.86 2.37
N ILE A 43 9.96 5.74 3.51
CA ILE A 43 8.68 5.03 3.62
C ILE A 43 7.61 5.76 2.81
N ALA A 44 7.53 7.09 2.95
CA ALA A 44 6.60 7.91 2.18
C ALA A 44 6.84 7.75 0.67
N LYS A 45 8.10 7.77 0.22
CA LYS A 45 8.45 7.53 -1.19
C LYS A 45 7.98 6.16 -1.67
N GLN A 46 8.18 5.11 -0.86
CA GLN A 46 7.75 3.76 -1.19
C GLN A 46 6.22 3.70 -1.34
N VAL A 47 5.49 4.27 -0.39
CA VAL A 47 4.02 4.33 -0.41
C VAL A 47 3.52 5.09 -1.64
N PHE A 48 4.10 6.25 -1.96
CA PHE A 48 3.72 7.00 -3.16
C PHE A 48 3.97 6.22 -4.46
N SER A 49 5.06 5.45 -4.54
CA SER A 49 5.32 4.60 -5.71
C SER A 49 4.22 3.55 -5.88
N ILE A 50 3.81 2.88 -4.80
CA ILE A 50 2.75 1.87 -4.82
C ILE A 50 1.44 2.48 -5.32
N PHE A 51 1.06 3.66 -4.83
CA PHE A 51 -0.16 4.34 -5.28
C PHE A 51 -0.08 4.76 -6.75
N TYR A 52 1.07 5.25 -7.20
CA TYR A 52 1.28 5.62 -8.60
C TYR A 52 1.16 4.39 -9.52
N ASP A 53 1.79 3.29 -9.16
CA ASP A 53 1.72 2.03 -9.91
C ASP A 53 0.28 1.48 -9.92
N PHE A 54 -0.42 1.53 -8.78
CA PHE A 54 -1.82 1.13 -8.64
C PHE A 54 -2.75 1.94 -9.55
N GLU A 55 -2.56 3.27 -9.63
CA GLU A 55 -3.34 4.13 -10.53
C GLU A 55 -3.15 3.72 -11.99
N GLN A 56 -1.89 3.58 -12.42
CA GLN A 56 -1.55 3.18 -13.79
C GLN A 56 -2.10 1.80 -14.14
N ASP A 57 -2.00 0.84 -13.21
CA ASP A 57 -2.46 -0.52 -13.40
C ASP A 57 -3.98 -0.62 -13.42
N SER A 58 -4.67 0.15 -12.56
CA SER A 58 -6.14 0.25 -12.55
C SER A 58 -6.68 0.76 -13.90
N GLN A 59 -6.01 1.73 -14.52
CA GLN A 59 -6.41 2.21 -15.85
C GLN A 59 -6.22 1.15 -16.94
N LYS A 60 -5.22 0.26 -16.82
CA LYS A 60 -5.03 -0.85 -17.76
C LYS A 60 -6.14 -1.89 -17.58
N ILE A 61 -6.46 -2.24 -16.34
CA ILE A 61 -7.54 -3.19 -16.00
C ILE A 61 -8.89 -2.66 -16.46
N ALA A 62 -9.19 -1.38 -16.22
CA ALA A 62 -10.45 -0.76 -16.64
C ALA A 62 -10.69 -0.85 -18.16
N LYS A 63 -9.63 -0.90 -18.97
CA LYS A 63 -9.73 -1.08 -20.43
C LYS A 63 -10.01 -2.53 -20.85
N GLN A 64 -9.72 -3.49 -19.99
CA GLN A 64 -9.96 -4.92 -20.23
C GLN A 64 -11.30 -5.40 -19.65
N LEU A 65 -11.86 -4.63 -18.71
CA LEU A 65 -13.14 -4.96 -18.08
C LEU A 65 -14.27 -4.94 -19.12
N PRO A 66 -15.04 -6.04 -19.26
CA PRO A 66 -16.21 -6.07 -20.12
C PRO A 66 -17.31 -5.19 -19.53
N ASN A 67 -18.31 -4.88 -20.34
CA ASN A 67 -19.52 -4.25 -19.80
C ASN A 67 -20.19 -5.21 -18.79
N PHE A 68 -20.41 -4.71 -17.58
CA PHE A 68 -21.06 -5.47 -16.51
C PHE A 68 -22.15 -4.64 -15.83
N THR A 69 -23.01 -5.32 -15.09
CA THR A 69 -24.05 -4.70 -14.26
C THR A 69 -24.18 -5.53 -12.99
N ILE A 70 -24.52 -4.88 -11.88
CA ILE A 70 -24.88 -5.58 -10.65
C ILE A 70 -26.39 -5.54 -10.52
N LYS A 71 -27.04 -6.71 -10.55
CA LYS A 71 -28.49 -6.85 -10.34
C LYS A 71 -28.74 -7.90 -9.27
N ASN A 72 -29.65 -7.63 -8.33
CA ASN A 72 -29.97 -8.54 -7.23
C ASN A 72 -28.71 -9.00 -6.45
N ASN A 73 -27.77 -8.09 -6.22
CA ASN A 73 -26.47 -8.37 -5.60
C ASN A 73 -25.57 -9.36 -6.38
N GLU A 74 -25.90 -9.64 -7.64
CA GLU A 74 -25.10 -10.51 -8.51
C GLU A 74 -24.41 -9.73 -9.63
N LEU A 75 -23.14 -10.03 -9.84
CA LEU A 75 -22.33 -9.56 -10.94
C LEU A 75 -22.78 -10.25 -12.22
N MET A 76 -23.34 -9.46 -13.14
CA MET A 76 -23.85 -9.93 -14.42
C MET A 76 -23.08 -9.30 -15.57
N THR A 77 -22.88 -10.05 -16.64
CA THR A 77 -22.36 -9.55 -17.90
C THR A 77 -23.00 -10.31 -19.06
N ASN A 78 -23.14 -9.64 -20.19
CA ASN A 78 -23.72 -10.23 -21.39
C ASN A 78 -22.66 -11.02 -22.20
N GLU A 79 -21.39 -10.89 -21.86
CA GLU A 79 -20.29 -11.59 -22.51
C GLU A 79 -20.08 -12.97 -21.90
N LYS A 80 -20.21 -14.02 -22.74
CA LYS A 80 -20.01 -15.41 -22.32
C LYS A 80 -18.53 -15.68 -22.07
N ASN A 81 -18.21 -16.42 -21.00
CA ASN A 81 -16.83 -16.75 -20.59
C ASN A 81 -15.94 -15.51 -20.43
N SER A 82 -16.52 -14.42 -19.95
CA SER A 82 -15.87 -13.15 -19.71
C SER A 82 -15.01 -13.12 -18.45
N GLY A 83 -14.98 -14.21 -17.67
CA GLY A 83 -14.12 -14.30 -16.50
C GLY A 83 -12.64 -14.27 -16.89
N PHE A 84 -11.86 -13.41 -16.23
CA PHE A 84 -10.43 -13.27 -16.48
C PHE A 84 -9.65 -12.92 -15.22
N ILE A 85 -8.35 -13.16 -15.28
CA ILE A 85 -7.37 -12.76 -14.28
C ILE A 85 -6.38 -11.86 -15.00
N TYR A 86 -6.15 -10.67 -14.47
CA TYR A 86 -5.20 -9.72 -15.00
C TYR A 86 -4.19 -9.36 -13.92
N GLN A 87 -2.94 -9.71 -14.15
CA GLN A 87 -1.85 -9.43 -13.23
C GLN A 87 -1.00 -8.28 -13.75
N THR A 88 -0.75 -7.32 -12.87
CA THR A 88 0.23 -6.26 -13.05
C THR A 88 1.33 -6.39 -12.00
N ASN A 89 2.23 -5.39 -11.96
CA ASN A 89 3.29 -5.37 -10.96
C ASN A 89 2.79 -5.05 -9.55
N SER A 90 1.64 -4.37 -9.45
CA SER A 90 1.10 -3.89 -8.17
C SER A 90 -0.25 -4.50 -7.79
N LEU A 91 -0.96 -5.10 -8.75
CA LEU A 91 -2.33 -5.60 -8.57
C LEU A 91 -2.57 -6.92 -9.33
N ILE A 92 -3.19 -7.88 -8.66
CA ILE A 92 -3.87 -9.01 -9.30
C ILE A 92 -5.35 -8.69 -9.30
N PHE A 93 -5.96 -8.63 -10.48
CA PHE A 93 -7.38 -8.37 -10.64
C PHE A 93 -8.09 -9.60 -11.19
N THR A 94 -9.13 -10.05 -10.49
CA THR A 94 -9.97 -11.16 -10.91
C THR A 94 -11.37 -10.66 -11.21
N PHE A 95 -11.89 -10.95 -12.40
CA PHE A 95 -13.29 -10.79 -12.75
C PHE A 95 -13.87 -12.18 -13.00
N ASP A 96 -14.83 -12.61 -12.18
CA ASP A 96 -15.42 -13.94 -12.26
C ASP A 96 -16.93 -13.89 -11.99
N PRO A 97 -17.73 -13.49 -12.99
CA PRO A 97 -19.19 -13.47 -12.89
C PRO A 97 -19.80 -14.88 -12.83
N ASP A 98 -19.08 -15.90 -13.31
CA ASP A 98 -19.55 -17.28 -13.39
C ASP A 98 -19.27 -18.07 -12.09
N GLY A 99 -18.49 -17.51 -11.16
CA GLY A 99 -18.16 -18.16 -9.89
C GLY A 99 -17.28 -19.39 -10.02
N LYS A 100 -16.39 -19.41 -11.01
CA LYS A 100 -15.44 -20.49 -11.26
C LYS A 100 -14.33 -20.57 -10.20
N ARG A 101 -14.04 -19.47 -9.50
CA ARG A 101 -12.97 -19.33 -8.49
C ARG A 101 -13.53 -19.24 -7.08
N LYS A 102 -12.88 -19.90 -6.12
CA LYS A 102 -13.23 -19.85 -4.69
C LYS A 102 -12.40 -18.79 -3.96
N LEU A 103 -12.77 -18.48 -2.71
CA LEU A 103 -12.01 -17.57 -1.83
C LEU A 103 -10.56 -18.01 -1.66
N ASP A 104 -10.35 -19.30 -1.47
CA ASP A 104 -9.04 -19.85 -1.15
C ASP A 104 -8.10 -19.73 -2.36
N ASP A 105 -8.64 -19.92 -3.57
CA ASP A 105 -7.91 -19.74 -4.83
C ASP A 105 -7.47 -18.30 -5.10
N ILE A 106 -8.10 -17.32 -4.45
CA ILE A 106 -7.74 -15.89 -4.54
C ILE A 106 -6.54 -15.68 -3.61
N ASN A 107 -6.67 -15.98 -2.33
CA ASN A 107 -5.60 -15.74 -1.36
C ASN A 107 -4.28 -16.48 -1.64
N ASP A 108 -4.32 -17.62 -2.33
CA ASP A 108 -3.13 -18.38 -2.73
C ASP A 108 -2.38 -17.74 -3.93
N ASP A 109 -3.01 -16.85 -4.70
CA ASP A 109 -2.40 -16.14 -5.84
C ASP A 109 -1.50 -14.97 -5.40
N LEU A 110 -1.49 -14.61 -4.10
CA LEU A 110 -0.68 -13.55 -3.53
C LEU A 110 0.83 -13.90 -3.56
N ILE A 111 1.48 -13.62 -4.69
CA ILE A 111 2.94 -13.73 -4.83
C ILE A 111 3.57 -12.36 -4.54
N GLY A 112 4.22 -12.21 -3.38
CA GLY A 112 5.00 -11.01 -3.05
C GLY A 112 4.19 -9.90 -2.41
N ASN A 113 4.31 -8.66 -2.90
CA ASN A 113 3.75 -7.45 -2.28
C ASN A 113 2.58 -6.85 -3.08
N THR A 114 1.93 -7.67 -3.90
CA THR A 114 0.83 -7.33 -4.80
C THR A 114 -0.49 -7.31 -4.04
N LEU A 115 -1.30 -6.27 -4.26
CA LEU A 115 -2.69 -6.27 -3.82
C LEU A 115 -3.49 -7.20 -4.71
N GLU A 116 -4.49 -7.88 -4.16
CA GLU A 116 -5.42 -8.65 -4.97
C GLU A 116 -6.85 -8.13 -4.80
N VAL A 117 -7.53 -7.99 -5.92
CA VAL A 117 -8.88 -7.47 -6.00
C VAL A 117 -9.71 -8.40 -6.87
N ALA A 118 -10.83 -8.90 -6.34
CA ALA A 118 -11.70 -9.83 -7.04
C ALA A 118 -13.16 -9.37 -7.06
N PHE A 119 -13.72 -9.33 -8.27
CA PHE A 119 -15.14 -9.15 -8.57
C PHE A 119 -15.74 -10.53 -8.81
N LEU A 120 -16.45 -11.05 -7.81
CA LEU A 120 -17.05 -12.39 -7.82
C LEU A 120 -18.57 -12.26 -7.93
N PRO A 121 -19.32 -13.37 -8.10
CA PRO A 121 -20.74 -13.29 -8.41
C PRO A 121 -21.50 -12.48 -7.38
N ASN A 122 -21.28 -12.70 -6.09
CA ASN A 122 -22.07 -12.09 -5.02
C ASN A 122 -21.27 -11.18 -4.07
N ARG A 123 -19.99 -10.92 -4.37
CA ARG A 123 -19.14 -10.14 -3.47
C ARG A 123 -17.93 -9.53 -4.17
N PHE A 124 -17.45 -8.46 -3.56
CA PHE A 124 -16.18 -7.83 -3.88
C PHE A 124 -15.17 -8.21 -2.79
N VAL A 125 -14.01 -8.70 -3.19
CA VAL A 125 -12.94 -9.11 -2.26
C VAL A 125 -11.71 -8.25 -2.52
N VAL A 126 -11.12 -7.76 -1.43
CA VAL A 126 -9.79 -7.15 -1.44
C VAL A 126 -8.94 -7.98 -0.50
N SER A 127 -7.84 -8.52 -1.03
CA SER A 127 -6.84 -9.23 -0.25
C SER A 127 -5.54 -8.45 -0.29
N THR A 128 -4.93 -8.27 0.89
CA THR A 128 -3.65 -7.59 1.03
C THR A 128 -2.54 -8.63 1.19
N PRO A 129 -1.34 -8.38 0.65
CA PRO A 129 -0.22 -9.28 0.89
C PRO A 129 0.03 -9.38 2.39
N LYS A 130 0.24 -10.61 2.89
CA LYS A 130 0.60 -10.85 4.29
C LYS A 130 1.92 -10.14 4.56
N ASN A 131 1.87 -9.06 5.33
CA ASN A 131 3.07 -8.39 5.82
C ASN A 131 2.90 -8.07 7.30
N ASP A 132 3.97 -8.31 8.07
CA ASP A 132 4.00 -8.11 9.52
C ASP A 132 3.68 -6.65 9.91
N PHE A 133 3.86 -5.69 8.99
CA PHE A 133 3.59 -4.27 9.24
C PHE A 133 2.09 -3.96 9.29
N LEU A 134 1.30 -4.41 8.32
CA LEU A 134 -0.15 -4.21 8.27
C LEU A 134 -0.86 -5.06 9.33
N ASP A 135 -0.36 -6.27 9.60
CA ASP A 135 -0.84 -7.10 10.70
C ASP A 135 -0.55 -6.46 12.07
N SER A 136 0.46 -5.58 12.18
CA SER A 136 0.73 -4.83 13.41
C SER A 136 -0.12 -3.56 13.60
N LEU A 137 -0.88 -3.16 12.57
CA LEU A 137 -1.75 -1.98 12.61
C LEU A 137 -3.20 -2.31 13.01
N PHE A 138 -3.60 -3.59 13.05
CA PHE A 138 -4.94 -4.07 13.40
C PHE A 138 -4.89 -5.16 14.48
#